data_AF-A0A317HJ16-F1
#
_entry.id   AF-A0A317HJ16-F1
#
_cell.length_a   1.000
_cell.length_b   1.000
_cell.length_c   1.000
_cell.angle_alpha   90.00
_cell.angle_beta   90.00
_cell.angle_gamma   90.00
#
_symmetry.space_group_name_H-M   'P 1'
#
loop_
_entity.id
_entity.type
_entity.pdbx_description
1 polymer ?
#
loop_
_entity_poly.entity_id
_entity_poly.type
_entity_poly.pdbx_seq_one_letter_code
_entity_poly.pdbx_strand_id
1 'polypeptide(L)'
;MASKLSTGAPMKELVALLTLLTTLAWSKDAMQVQVVAVHAVTHDDQGTRAVLDKGILGAHGTTKQVESFNLDTVINGEHVLLACDDPKGCEAPAVGTYEGERKRGKWVRVSFPLPLSHKQVTRWYKIAGSW
;
A
#
# COMPACT_ATOMS: atom_id res chain seq x y z
N MET A 1 9.26 35.09 58.67
CA MET A 1 8.27 34.34 57.85
C MET A 1 9.05 33.54 56.83
N ALA A 2 9.12 32.22 57.01
CA ALA A 2 9.85 31.31 56.12
C ALA A 2 8.84 30.49 55.30
N SER A 3 8.76 30.74 54.01
CA SER A 3 7.96 29.96 53.07
C SER A 3 8.77 28.72 52.67
N LYS A 4 8.42 27.56 53.22
CA LYS A 4 8.90 26.25 52.75
C LYS A 4 8.33 26.00 51.35
N LEU A 5 9.16 26.08 50.30
CA LEU A 5 8.86 25.44 49.02
C LEU A 5 9.20 23.96 49.13
N SER A 6 8.18 23.12 49.29
CA SER A 6 8.27 21.66 49.24
C SER A 6 8.56 21.22 47.80
N THR A 7 9.83 20.91 47.51
CA THR A 7 10.28 20.38 46.22
C THR A 7 10.11 18.86 46.25
N GLY A 8 8.95 18.37 45.81
CA GLY A 8 8.54 16.97 46.05
C GLY A 8 7.71 16.31 44.96
N ALA A 9 7.82 16.74 43.70
CA ALA A 9 7.41 16.00 42.50
C ALA A 9 8.05 16.75 41.31
N PRO A 10 8.73 16.10 40.32
CA PRO A 10 7.99 15.41 39.25
C PRO A 10 8.80 14.37 38.44
N MET A 11 9.81 13.68 38.99
CA MET A 11 10.69 12.86 38.13
C MET A 11 10.00 11.60 37.55
N LYS A 12 9.08 10.99 38.31
CA LYS A 12 8.35 9.78 37.86
C LYS A 12 7.28 10.10 36.81
N GLU A 13 6.60 11.25 36.91
CA GLU A 13 5.59 11.68 35.94
C GLU A 13 6.22 12.10 34.62
N LEU A 14 7.39 12.78 34.66
CA LEU A 14 8.16 13.10 33.45
C LEU A 14 8.64 11.84 32.72
N VAL A 15 9.12 10.83 33.45
CA VAL A 15 9.55 9.56 32.84
C VAL A 15 8.36 8.82 32.23
N ALA A 16 7.21 8.79 32.91
CA ALA A 16 5.99 8.17 32.38
C ALA A 16 5.50 8.87 31.09
N LEU A 17 5.52 10.21 31.05
CA LEU A 17 5.15 10.99 29.87
C LEU A 17 6.12 10.73 28.69
N LEU A 18 7.43 10.70 28.95
CA LEU A 18 8.44 10.39 27.93
C LEU A 18 8.28 8.97 27.38
N THR A 19 7.98 7.99 28.22
CA THR A 19 7.71 6.61 27.75
C THR A 19 6.40 6.48 26.98
N LEU A 20 5.40 7.32 27.27
CA LEU A 20 4.13 7.32 26.54
C LEU A 20 4.30 7.93 25.13
N LEU A 21 5.08 9.02 25.04
CA LEU A 21 5.39 9.71 23.78
C LEU A 21 6.17 8.84 22.79
N THR A 22 7.06 7.96 23.26
CA THR A 22 7.82 7.06 22.37
C THR A 22 6.99 5.91 21.80
N THR A 23 5.88 5.53 22.44
CA THR A 23 4.98 4.47 21.93
C THR A 23 4.01 4.93 20.84
N LEU A 24 3.82 6.24 20.67
CA LEU A 24 2.91 6.83 19.68
C LEU A 24 3.58 7.08 18.32
N ALA A 25 4.91 6.97 18.24
CA ALA A 25 5.67 7.13 17.01
C ALA A 25 5.76 5.80 16.24
N TRP A 26 4.62 5.20 15.91
CA TRP A 26 4.60 4.17 14.87
C TRP A 26 4.68 4.89 13.52
N SER A 27 5.90 5.19 13.08
CA SER A 27 6.14 5.84 11.80
C SER A 27 5.59 4.93 10.70
N LYS A 28 4.56 5.41 10.01
CA LYS A 28 4.28 4.90 8.67
C LYS A 28 5.46 5.33 7.82
N ASP A 29 6.18 4.37 7.26
CA ASP A 29 7.29 4.65 6.36
C ASP A 29 6.73 5.25 5.07
N ALA A 30 6.51 6.56 5.07
CA ALA A 30 6.10 7.32 3.90
C ALA A 30 7.27 7.34 2.90
N MET A 31 6.95 7.15 1.63
CA MET A 31 7.92 7.06 0.53
C MET A 31 7.32 7.60 -0.76
N GLN A 32 8.18 8.00 -1.69
CA GLN A 32 7.76 8.23 -3.07
C GLN A 32 7.86 6.93 -3.86
N VAL A 33 6.79 6.64 -4.60
CA VAL A 33 6.68 5.51 -5.51
C VAL A 33 6.57 6.07 -6.90
N GLN A 34 7.62 5.91 -7.71
CA GLN A 34 7.56 6.26 -9.12
C GLN A 34 7.12 5.04 -9.91
N VAL A 35 5.92 5.06 -10.46
CA VAL A 35 5.42 4.02 -11.36
C VAL A 35 5.97 4.28 -12.76
N VAL A 36 6.73 3.32 -13.29
CA VAL A 36 7.39 3.41 -14.60
C VAL A 36 6.68 2.59 -15.67
N ALA A 37 6.01 1.49 -15.28
CA ALA A 37 5.15 0.72 -16.18
C ALA A 37 4.02 0.04 -15.41
N VAL A 38 2.95 -0.29 -16.14
CA VAL A 38 1.76 -0.97 -15.63
C VAL A 38 1.48 -2.16 -16.53
N HIS A 39 1.37 -3.34 -15.92
CA HIS A 39 1.17 -4.60 -16.63
C HIS A 39 -0.17 -5.21 -16.22
N ALA A 40 -1.06 -5.43 -17.19
CA ALA A 40 -2.29 -6.17 -16.93
C ALA A 40 -1.97 -7.61 -16.56
N VAL A 41 -2.62 -8.12 -15.52
CA VAL A 41 -2.49 -9.49 -15.05
C VAL A 41 -3.87 -10.11 -15.01
N THR A 42 -4.01 -11.23 -15.72
CA THR A 42 -5.13 -12.12 -15.50
C THR A 42 -4.84 -12.94 -14.26
N HIS A 43 -5.60 -12.76 -13.19
CA HIS A 43 -5.65 -13.81 -12.18
C HIS A 43 -6.30 -15.03 -12.83
N ASP A 44 -5.49 -16.05 -13.08
CA ASP A 44 -6.00 -17.39 -13.29
C ASP A 44 -6.69 -17.79 -11.98
N ASP A 45 -8.01 -17.62 -11.97
CA ASP A 45 -8.89 -18.28 -11.02
C ASP A 45 -8.38 -19.72 -10.86
N GLN A 46 -7.89 -20.08 -9.67
CA GLN A 46 -7.41 -21.43 -9.33
C GLN A 46 -8.56 -22.46 -9.30
N GLY A 47 -9.59 -22.27 -10.11
CA GLY A 47 -10.62 -23.24 -10.41
C GLY A 47 -10.45 -23.72 -11.84
N THR A 48 -10.00 -24.96 -12.01
CA THR A 48 -9.86 -25.66 -13.31
C THR A 48 -11.17 -25.70 -14.13
N ARG A 49 -12.30 -25.24 -13.57
CA ARG A 49 -13.58 -25.05 -14.27
C ARG A 49 -13.71 -23.72 -15.01
N ALA A 50 -12.97 -22.67 -14.63
CA ALA A 50 -13.08 -21.35 -15.27
C ALA A 50 -12.41 -21.31 -16.65
N VAL A 51 -11.42 -22.17 -16.92
CA VAL A 51 -10.67 -22.19 -18.19
C VAL A 51 -11.52 -22.73 -19.35
N LEU A 52 -12.42 -23.69 -19.09
CA LEU A 52 -13.28 -24.28 -20.12
C LEU A 52 -14.43 -23.35 -20.54
N ASP A 53 -14.96 -22.55 -19.62
CA ASP A 53 -15.96 -21.52 -19.96
C ASP A 53 -15.34 -20.31 -20.67
N LYS A 54 -14.09 -19.94 -20.35
CA LYS A 54 -13.36 -18.82 -20.97
C LYS A 54 -13.05 -19.02 -22.47
N GLY A 55 -12.94 -20.27 -22.94
CA GLY A 55 -12.66 -20.58 -24.34
C GLY A 55 -13.88 -20.58 -25.26
N ILE A 56 -15.09 -20.75 -24.70
CA ILE A 56 -16.34 -20.92 -25.47
C ILE A 56 -17.23 -19.67 -25.39
N LEU A 57 -17.18 -18.92 -24.29
CA LEU A 57 -17.96 -17.69 -24.10
C LEU A 57 -17.04 -16.47 -24.22
N GLY A 58 -16.90 -15.99 -25.45
CA GLY A 58 -16.12 -14.79 -25.75
C GLY A 58 -16.48 -13.59 -24.85
N ALA A 59 -15.47 -12.95 -24.30
CA ALA A 59 -15.36 -11.53 -23.94
C ALA A 59 -16.46 -10.84 -23.10
N HIS A 60 -17.50 -11.52 -22.61
CA HIS A 60 -18.57 -10.90 -21.81
C HIS A 60 -19.12 -11.84 -20.74
N GLY A 61 -18.29 -12.20 -19.77
CA GLY A 61 -18.77 -12.73 -18.49
C GLY A 61 -19.32 -11.60 -17.62
N THR A 62 -20.61 -11.66 -17.26
CA THR A 62 -21.30 -10.68 -16.40
C THR A 62 -20.84 -10.72 -14.93
N THR A 63 -19.94 -11.63 -14.58
CA THR A 63 -19.18 -11.63 -13.33
C THR A 63 -18.01 -10.67 -13.48
N LYS A 64 -18.20 -9.43 -13.02
CA LYS A 64 -17.18 -8.38 -12.78
C LYS A 64 -15.74 -8.87 -13.01
N GLN A 65 -15.28 -8.85 -14.25
CA GLN A 65 -13.85 -8.96 -14.50
C GLN A 65 -13.23 -7.74 -13.85
N VAL A 66 -12.49 -7.95 -12.75
CA VAL A 66 -11.66 -6.89 -12.22
C VAL A 66 -10.29 -7.12 -12.80
N GLU A 67 -9.89 -6.20 -13.66
CA GLU A 67 -8.54 -6.17 -14.21
C GLU A 67 -7.56 -5.97 -13.05
N SER A 68 -6.68 -6.94 -12.83
CA SER A 68 -5.57 -6.82 -11.90
C SER A 68 -4.37 -6.25 -12.65
N PHE A 69 -3.58 -5.41 -11.99
CA PHE A 69 -2.38 -4.85 -12.59
C PHE A 69 -1.18 -5.01 -11.67
N ASN A 70 -0.03 -5.35 -12.25
CA ASN A 70 1.27 -5.24 -11.61
C ASN A 70 1.92 -3.91 -12.02
N LEU A 71 2.74 -3.35 -11.15
CA LEU A 71 3.43 -2.09 -11.37
C LEU A 71 4.95 -2.32 -11.33
N ASP A 72 5.63 -1.89 -12.37
CA ASP A 72 7.07 -1.67 -12.26
C ASP A 72 7.26 -0.29 -11.64
N THR A 73 8.00 -0.23 -10.55
CA THR A 73 8.19 1.01 -9.80
C THR A 73 9.64 1.26 -9.48
N VAL A 74 9.97 2.52 -9.20
CA VAL A 74 11.23 2.92 -8.58
C VAL A 74 10.89 3.48 -7.20
N ILE A 75 11.48 2.89 -6.16
CA ILE A 75 11.29 3.29 -4.76
C ILE A 75 12.68 3.51 -4.17
N ASN A 76 12.95 4.72 -3.67
CA ASN A 76 14.27 5.10 -3.13
C ASN A 76 15.45 4.83 -4.09
N GLY A 77 15.22 4.90 -5.41
CA GLY A 77 16.24 4.64 -6.44
C GLY A 77 16.43 3.17 -6.84
N GLU A 78 15.70 2.23 -6.24
CA GLU A 78 15.72 0.80 -6.59
C GLU A 78 14.48 0.44 -7.43
N HIS A 79 14.66 -0.41 -8.45
CA HIS A 79 13.52 -0.93 -9.19
C HIS A 79 12.82 -2.03 -8.39
N VAL A 80 11.51 -1.89 -8.21
CA VAL A 80 10.69 -2.77 -7.40
C VAL A 80 9.44 -3.17 -8.18
N LEU A 81 9.18 -4.48 -8.28
CA LEU A 81 7.93 -5.02 -8.81
C LEU A 81 6.87 -5.05 -7.72
N LEU A 82 5.78 -4.33 -7.95
CA LEU A 82 4.59 -4.32 -7.10
C LEU A 82 3.50 -5.16 -7.73
N ALA A 83 3.22 -6.32 -7.15
CA ALA A 83 2.18 -7.23 -7.61
C ALA A 83 0.84 -6.97 -6.92
N CYS A 84 -0.25 -7.10 -7.68
CA CYS A 84 -1.59 -7.16 -7.09
C CYS A 84 -1.77 -8.50 -6.33
N ASP A 85 -2.19 -8.42 -5.06
CA ASP A 85 -2.47 -9.58 -4.20
C ASP A 85 -3.91 -9.52 -3.62
N ASP A 86 -4.81 -8.76 -4.29
CA ASP A 86 -6.24 -8.69 -3.94
C ASP A 86 -7.04 -9.58 -4.89
N PRO A 87 -7.80 -10.59 -4.40
CA PRO A 87 -8.63 -11.44 -5.25
C PRO A 87 -9.76 -10.68 -5.96
N LYS A 88 -10.09 -9.46 -5.50
CA LYS A 88 -11.04 -8.58 -6.16
C LYS A 88 -10.39 -7.72 -7.23
N GLY A 89 -9.10 -7.89 -7.52
CA GLY A 89 -8.32 -7.08 -8.44
C GLY A 89 -7.86 -5.75 -7.86
N CYS A 90 -6.82 -5.18 -8.46
CA CYS A 90 -6.19 -3.93 -8.04
C CYS A 90 -6.20 -2.96 -9.22
N GLU A 91 -6.89 -1.83 -9.09
CA GLU A 91 -6.79 -0.75 -10.06
C GLU A 91 -5.38 -0.16 -10.08
N ALA A 92 -4.87 0.22 -11.25
CA ALA A 92 -3.56 0.83 -11.40
C ALA A 92 -3.60 2.37 -11.49
N PRO A 93 -2.57 3.05 -10.97
CA PRO A 93 -2.28 4.44 -11.34
C PRO A 93 -1.84 4.55 -12.80
N ALA A 94 -1.80 5.78 -13.32
CA ALA A 94 -1.02 6.07 -14.51
C ALA A 94 0.50 6.01 -14.19
N VAL A 95 1.34 6.08 -15.23
CA VAL A 95 2.79 6.27 -15.04
C VAL A 95 3.03 7.65 -14.41
N GLY A 96 3.85 7.72 -13.38
CA GLY A 96 4.09 8.94 -12.61
C GLY A 96 4.58 8.70 -11.19
N THR A 97 4.73 9.76 -10.41
CA THR A 97 5.19 9.68 -9.02
C THR A 97 4.02 9.87 -8.05
N TYR A 98 3.94 9.00 -7.06
CA TYR A 98 2.86 8.96 -6.09
C TYR A 98 3.39 8.83 -4.67
N GLU A 99 2.60 9.32 -3.71
CA GLU A 99 2.84 9.08 -2.30
C GLU A 99 2.48 7.63 -1.95
N GLY A 100 3.40 6.96 -1.25
CA GLY A 100 3.23 5.60 -0.79
C GLY A 100 3.58 5.41 0.69
N GLU A 101 3.03 4.35 1.28
CA GLU A 101 3.33 3.93 2.66
C GLU A 101 3.83 2.48 2.64
N ARG A 102 5.05 2.21 3.13
CA ARG A 102 5.49 0.82 3.37
C ARG A 102 4.79 0.27 4.60
N LYS A 103 4.40 -1.01 4.54
CA LYS A 103 3.96 -1.77 5.71
C LYS A 103 4.72 -3.08 5.83
N ARG A 104 5.40 -3.26 6.97
CA ARG A 104 6.08 -4.51 7.36
C ARG A 104 7.04 -5.05 6.28
N GLY A 105 7.68 -4.15 5.52
CA GLY A 105 8.66 -4.49 4.49
C GLY A 105 8.13 -5.11 3.19
N LYS A 106 6.94 -5.73 3.20
CA LYS A 106 6.41 -6.55 2.09
C LYS A 106 5.31 -5.89 1.27
N TRP A 107 4.68 -4.84 1.79
CA TRP A 107 3.52 -4.22 1.17
C TRP A 107 3.76 -2.73 1.01
N VAL A 108 3.33 -2.20 -0.12
CA VAL A 108 3.34 -0.78 -0.43
C VAL A 108 1.91 -0.34 -0.66
N ARG A 109 1.47 0.63 0.12
CA ARG A 109 0.22 1.33 -0.10
C ARG A 109 0.49 2.47 -1.08
N VAL A 110 -0.26 2.58 -2.16
CA VAL A 110 -0.13 3.69 -3.12
C VAL A 110 -1.47 4.41 -3.20
N SER A 111 -1.44 5.74 -3.12
CA SER A 111 -2.64 6.58 -3.28
C SER A 111 -2.56 7.38 -4.58
N PHE A 112 -3.57 7.26 -5.43
CA PHE A 112 -3.58 7.87 -6.76
C PHE A 112 -5.01 8.15 -7.24
N PRO A 113 -5.18 9.12 -8.15
CA PRO A 113 -6.43 9.29 -8.89
C PRO A 113 -6.53 8.23 -9.98
N LEU A 114 -7.71 7.62 -10.11
CA LEU A 114 -7.98 6.72 -11.24
C LEU A 114 -7.88 7.51 -12.57
N PRO A 115 -7.23 6.97 -13.62
CA PRO A 115 -6.99 7.71 -14.86
C PRO A 115 -8.25 8.24 -15.54
N LEU A 116 -9.36 7.49 -15.51
CA LEU A 116 -10.60 7.85 -16.20
C LEU A 116 -11.60 8.62 -15.32
N SER A 117 -11.70 8.27 -14.03
CA SER A 117 -12.72 8.85 -13.14
C SER A 117 -12.20 9.96 -12.24
N HIS A 118 -10.88 10.14 -12.16
CA HIS A 118 -10.19 11.06 -11.24
C HIS A 118 -10.51 10.84 -9.75
N LYS A 119 -11.23 9.77 -9.42
CA LYS A 119 -11.54 9.41 -8.05
C LYS A 119 -10.24 9.00 -7.36
N GLN A 120 -9.96 9.62 -6.23
CA GLN A 120 -8.84 9.23 -5.39
C GLN A 120 -9.11 7.84 -4.80
N VAL A 121 -8.20 6.92 -5.06
CA VAL A 121 -8.21 5.57 -4.50
C VAL A 121 -6.89 5.29 -3.80
N THR A 122 -6.93 4.31 -2.91
CA THR A 122 -5.74 3.81 -2.25
C THR A 122 -5.73 2.30 -2.36
N ARG A 123 -4.61 1.76 -2.84
CA ARG A 123 -4.44 0.32 -3.06
C ARG A 123 -3.18 -0.21 -2.42
N TRP A 124 -3.25 -1.45 -2.00
CA TRP A 124 -2.13 -2.19 -1.45
C TRP A 124 -1.57 -3.10 -2.53
N TYR A 125 -0.25 -3.03 -2.71
CA TYR A 125 0.50 -3.90 -3.58
C TYR A 125 1.55 -4.64 -2.77
N LYS A 126 1.84 -5.86 -3.19
CA LYS A 126 2.88 -6.69 -2.60
C LYS A 126 4.18 -6.50 -3.35
N ILE A 127 5.27 -6.38 -2.63
CA ILE A 127 6.60 -6.40 -3.25
C ILE A 127 6.90 -7.83 -3.68
N ALA A 128 7.01 -8.05 -4.99
CA ALA A 128 7.23 -9.35 -5.61
C ALA A 128 8.68 -9.57 -6.05
N GLY A 129 9.48 -8.51 -6.15
CA GLY A 129 10.92 -8.57 -6.47
C GLY A 129 11.53 -7.18 -6.58
N SER A 130 12.86 -7.12 -6.64
CA SER A 130 13.63 -5.92 -6.96
C SER A 130 14.86 -6.26 -7.81
N TRP A 131 15.38 -5.30 -8.58
CA TRP A 131 16.54 -5.44 -9.46
C TRP A 131 17.31 -4.14 -9.66
#